data_AF-A0A6L8I6F9-F1
#
_entry.id   AF-A0A6L8I6F9-F1
#
_cell.length_a   1.000
_cell.length_b   1.000
_cell.length_c   1.000
_cell.angle_alpha   90.00
_cell.angle_beta   90.00
_cell.angle_gamma   90.00
#
_symmetry.space_group_name_H-M   'P 1'
#
loop_
_entity.id
_entity.type
_entity.pdbx_description
1 polymer ?
#
loop_
_entity_poly.entity_id
_entity_poly.type
_entity_poly.pdbx_seq_one_letter_code
_entity_poly.pdbx_strand_id
1 'polypeptide(L)'
;MELKAGNNLHKRMSIRIDVIPNQYGTRAVLLRKTWCEGRRVRHKTVANLTGLDPAVVDGFRAVLRGGVVLDDPRKAFAIRRSLPHGHVAAVLGTMNGLGLRRVLGRKAERMRDLAFAAVAARIIAPASKLATARALDPETAS
;
A
#
# COMPACT_ATOMS: atom_id res chain seq x y z
N MET A 1 42.23 -4.53 -46.11
CA MET A 1 42.75 -5.04 -44.83
C MET A 1 41.91 -4.40 -43.72
N GLU A 2 41.31 -5.24 -42.90
CA GLU A 2 39.94 -5.13 -42.40
C GLU A 2 39.65 -3.98 -41.44
N LEU A 3 38.42 -3.49 -41.58
CA LEU A 3 37.73 -2.53 -40.73
C LEU A 3 37.77 -3.00 -39.26
N LYS A 4 38.32 -2.16 -38.38
CA LYS A 4 38.22 -2.35 -36.93
C LYS A 4 36.74 -2.30 -36.53
N ALA A 5 36.15 -3.47 -36.37
CA ALA A 5 34.81 -3.65 -35.84
C ALA A 5 34.68 -2.89 -34.51
N GLY A 6 33.72 -1.98 -34.44
CA GLY A 6 33.40 -1.18 -33.27
C GLY A 6 33.15 -2.08 -32.07
N ASN A 7 34.02 -1.97 -31.07
CA ASN A 7 33.90 -2.70 -29.82
C ASN A 7 32.86 -2.03 -28.91
N ASN A 8 31.61 -1.98 -29.36
CA ASN A 8 30.44 -1.63 -28.56
C ASN A 8 30.06 -2.84 -27.68
N LEU A 9 30.98 -3.27 -26.82
CA LEU A 9 30.57 -3.96 -25.60
C LEU A 9 29.87 -2.90 -24.76
N HIS A 10 28.54 -2.89 -24.82
CA HIS A 10 27.71 -2.41 -23.73
C HIS A 10 28.08 -3.23 -22.50
N LYS A 11 29.17 -2.84 -21.81
CA LYS A 11 29.60 -3.38 -20.53
C LYS A 11 28.38 -3.22 -19.64
N ARG A 12 27.66 -4.32 -19.39
CA ARG A 12 26.44 -4.32 -18.57
C ARG A 12 26.84 -3.80 -17.20
N MET A 13 26.56 -2.53 -16.98
CA MET A 13 27.05 -1.77 -15.85
C MET A 13 25.88 -1.58 -14.93
N SER A 14 26.03 -2.06 -13.70
CA SER A 14 25.00 -1.92 -12.68
C SER A 14 25.52 -1.07 -11.54
N ILE A 15 24.63 -0.28 -10.96
CA ILE A 15 24.87 0.46 -9.73
C ILE A 15 24.02 -0.20 -8.65
N ARG A 16 24.61 -0.47 -7.49
CA ARG A 16 23.95 -1.12 -6.36
C ARG A 16 24.46 -0.57 -5.04
N ILE A 17 23.66 -0.71 -3.99
CA ILE A 17 24.07 -0.40 -2.61
C ILE A 17 24.42 -1.71 -1.91
N ASP A 18 25.64 -1.80 -1.39
CA ASP A 18 26.13 -2.94 -0.62
C ASP A 18 26.34 -2.55 0.84
N VAL A 19 25.96 -3.45 1.75
CA VAL A 19 26.23 -3.31 3.19
C VAL A 19 27.37 -4.25 3.55
N ILE A 20 28.52 -3.69 3.92
CA ILE A 20 29.71 -4.44 4.27
C ILE A 20 29.79 -4.53 5.79
N PRO A 21 29.88 -5.74 6.37
CA PRO A 21 30.06 -5.89 7.81
C PRO A 21 31.41 -5.31 8.23
N ASN A 22 31.42 -4.57 9.34
CA ASN A 22 32.64 -4.11 9.99
C ASN A 22 32.78 -4.84 11.32
N GLN A 23 33.94 -5.41 11.58
CA GLN A 23 34.25 -6.23 12.75
C GLN A 23 34.44 -5.41 14.04
N TYR A 24 34.74 -4.10 13.92
CA TYR A 24 35.01 -3.23 15.07
C TYR A 24 34.16 -1.95 15.10
N GLY A 25 33.05 -1.89 14.34
CA GLY A 25 32.23 -0.68 14.30
C GLY A 25 30.98 -0.81 13.43
N THR A 26 30.36 0.34 13.11
CA THR A 26 29.12 0.39 12.32
C THR A 26 29.35 -0.19 10.91
N ARG A 27 28.35 -0.93 10.41
CA ARG A 27 28.36 -1.50 9.05
C ARG A 27 28.53 -0.40 8.02
N ALA A 28 29.41 -0.62 7.04
CA ALA A 28 29.64 0.34 5.98
C ALA A 28 28.57 0.16 4.88
N VAL A 29 27.90 1.25 4.50
CA VAL A 29 26.92 1.25 3.40
C VAL A 29 27.55 1.95 2.21
N LEU A 30 27.77 1.22 1.10
CA LEU A 30 28.50 1.75 -0.07
C LEU A 30 27.65 1.69 -1.34
N LEU A 31 27.64 2.78 -2.10
CA LEU A 31 27.14 2.80 -3.47
C LEU A 31 28.25 2.34 -4.41
N ARG A 32 28.04 1.24 -5.12
CA ARG A 32 29.06 0.59 -5.95
C ARG A 32 28.58 0.39 -7.38
N LYS A 33 29.45 0.74 -8.31
CA LYS A 33 29.33 0.44 -9.74
C LYS A 33 30.04 -0.89 -10.01
N THR A 34 29.38 -1.80 -10.71
CA THR A 34 29.91 -3.12 -11.04
C THR A 34 29.79 -3.39 -12.54
N TRP A 35 30.81 -4.01 -13.13
CA TRP A 35 30.82 -4.35 -14.55
C TRP A 35 31.72 -5.56 -14.79
N CYS A 36 31.48 -6.27 -15.90
CA CYS A 36 32.36 -7.35 -16.35
C CYS A 36 33.44 -6.82 -17.28
N GLU A 37 34.68 -7.21 -17.05
CA GLU A 37 35.81 -6.95 -17.92
C GLU A 37 36.43 -8.29 -18.31
N GLY A 38 36.14 -8.73 -19.54
CA GLY A 38 36.41 -10.11 -19.94
C GLY A 38 35.69 -11.10 -19.01
N ARG A 39 36.45 -12.03 -18.40
CA ARG A 39 35.94 -13.03 -17.45
C ARG A 39 35.92 -12.56 -15.99
N ARG A 40 36.33 -11.33 -15.68
CA ARG A 40 36.43 -10.83 -14.30
C ARG A 40 35.34 -9.81 -14.01
N VAL A 41 34.66 -9.95 -12.87
CA VAL A 41 33.76 -8.92 -12.35
C VAL A 41 34.58 -7.89 -11.60
N ARG A 42 34.37 -6.61 -11.93
CA ARG A 42 35.03 -5.47 -11.29
C ARG A 42 33.99 -4.64 -10.53
N HIS A 43 34.43 -4.07 -9.42
CA HIS A 43 33.63 -3.19 -8.57
C HIS A 43 34.39 -1.89 -8.32
N LYS A 44 33.71 -0.76 -8.40
CA LYS A 44 34.22 0.56 -8.01
C LYS A 44 33.25 1.20 -7.03
N THR A 45 33.74 1.63 -5.87
CA THR A 45 32.95 2.43 -4.94
C THR A 45 32.76 3.82 -5.53
N VAL A 46 31.50 4.24 -5.65
CA VAL A 46 31.10 5.54 -6.17
C VAL A 46 30.94 6.53 -5.01
N ALA A 47 30.28 6.09 -3.94
CA ALA A 47 30.06 6.89 -2.74
C ALA A 47 30.00 6.01 -1.49
N ASN A 48 30.39 6.60 -0.35
CA ASN A 48 30.16 6.03 0.97
C ASN A 48 28.89 6.67 1.56
N LEU A 49 27.88 5.84 1.84
CA LEU A 49 26.59 6.23 2.40
C LEU A 49 26.49 5.91 3.90
N THR A 50 27.61 5.53 4.52
CA THR A 50 27.65 5.22 5.96
C THR A 50 27.31 6.46 6.78
N GLY A 51 26.42 6.30 7.75
CA GLY A 51 25.96 7.41 8.61
C GLY A 51 24.74 8.15 8.09
N LEU A 52 24.27 7.87 6.87
CA LEU A 52 22.95 8.33 6.41
C LEU A 52 21.84 7.59 7.14
N ASP A 53 20.70 8.28 7.31
CA ASP A 53 19.48 7.67 7.84
C ASP A 53 19.08 6.44 7.02
N PRO A 54 18.74 5.30 7.65
CA PRO A 54 18.33 4.09 6.96
C PRO A 54 17.20 4.30 5.92
N ALA A 55 16.24 5.19 6.21
CA ALA A 55 15.15 5.50 5.30
C ALA A 55 15.63 6.17 4.01
N VAL A 56 16.66 7.02 4.10
CA VAL A 56 17.29 7.65 2.92
C VAL A 56 17.99 6.57 2.07
N VAL A 57 18.70 5.64 2.71
CA VAL A 57 19.35 4.52 2.01
C VAL A 57 18.32 3.63 1.31
N ASP A 58 17.18 3.36 1.94
CA ASP A 58 16.11 2.57 1.35
C ASP A 58 15.41 3.31 0.20
N GLY A 59 15.25 4.64 0.30
CA GLY A 59 14.83 5.48 -0.83
C GLY A 59 15.75 5.35 -2.04
N PHE A 60 17.08 5.45 -1.83
CA PHE A 60 18.05 5.23 -2.91
C PHE A 60 17.96 3.82 -3.50
N ARG A 61 17.75 2.78 -2.68
CA ARG A 61 17.54 1.41 -3.17
C ARG A 61 16.30 1.30 -4.05
N ALA A 62 15.21 1.95 -3.67
CA ALA A 62 13.97 1.97 -4.44
C ALA A 62 14.20 2.62 -5.82
N VAL A 63 14.83 3.80 -5.85
CA VAL A 63 15.14 4.52 -7.10
C VAL A 63 16.07 3.71 -8.01
N LEU A 64 17.13 3.10 -7.45
CA LEU A 64 18.07 2.29 -8.23
C LEU A 64 17.43 1.04 -8.86
N ARG A 65 16.32 0.54 -8.30
CA ARG A 65 15.53 -0.57 -8.88
C ARG A 65 14.50 -0.10 -9.91
N GLY A 66 14.42 1.20 -10.19
CA GLY A 66 13.40 1.80 -11.08
C GLY A 66 12.08 2.13 -10.37
N GLY A 67 12.06 2.10 -9.03
CA GLY A 67 10.93 2.59 -8.25
C GLY A 67 10.90 4.12 -8.17
N VAL A 68 9.75 4.67 -7.80
CA VAL A 68 9.57 6.10 -7.54
C VAL A 68 9.45 6.31 -6.04
N VAL A 69 10.16 7.29 -5.50
CA VAL A 69 10.01 7.71 -4.10
C VAL A 69 8.89 8.75 -4.06
N LEU A 70 7.89 8.50 -3.22
CA LEU A 70 6.77 9.41 -3.03
C LEU A 70 6.97 10.17 -1.73
N ASP A 71 6.84 11.49 -1.78
CA ASP A 71 6.96 12.36 -0.60
C ASP A 71 5.83 12.10 0.41
N ASP A 72 4.67 11.65 -0.07
CA ASP A 72 3.53 11.23 0.75
C ASP A 72 2.99 9.89 0.22
N PRO A 73 3.12 8.79 1.00
CA PRO A 73 2.58 7.48 0.65
C PRO A 73 1.07 7.50 0.36
N ARG A 74 0.32 8.45 0.92
CA ARG A 74 -1.13 8.58 0.69
C ARG A 74 -1.44 8.99 -0.74
N LYS A 75 -0.53 9.71 -1.42
CA LYS A 75 -0.66 10.05 -2.83
C LYS A 75 -0.49 8.84 -3.76
N ALA A 76 0.05 7.73 -3.25
CA ALA A 76 0.11 6.47 -3.99
C ALA A 76 -1.27 5.82 -4.17
N PHE A 77 -2.22 6.17 -3.29
CA PHE A 77 -3.52 5.53 -3.21
C PHE A 77 -4.63 6.52 -3.55
N ALA A 78 -5.47 6.15 -4.52
CA ALA A 78 -6.71 6.88 -4.79
C ALA A 78 -7.85 6.21 -4.03
N ILE A 79 -8.56 6.98 -3.19
CA ILE A 79 -9.80 6.53 -2.57
C ILE A 79 -10.84 6.39 -3.68
N ARG A 80 -11.19 5.15 -4.05
CA ARG A 80 -12.19 4.87 -5.08
C ARG A 80 -13.62 4.98 -4.56
N ARG A 81 -13.82 4.67 -3.27
CA ARG A 81 -15.10 4.76 -2.58
C ARG A 81 -14.88 4.96 -1.08
N SER A 82 -15.82 5.62 -0.43
CA SER A 82 -15.90 5.75 1.03
C SER A 82 -17.23 5.18 1.50
N LEU A 83 -17.21 4.23 2.44
CA LEU A 83 -18.44 3.75 3.05
C LEU A 83 -19.06 4.87 3.92
N PRO A 84 -20.39 5.02 3.94
CA PRO A 84 -21.07 6.12 4.62
C PRO A 84 -21.16 5.89 6.15
N HIS A 85 -20.02 5.70 6.83
CA HIS A 85 -20.00 5.38 8.27
C HIS A 85 -20.71 6.46 9.12
N GLY A 86 -20.54 7.74 8.79
CA GLY A 86 -21.21 8.84 9.48
C GLY A 86 -22.74 8.80 9.35
N HIS A 87 -23.27 8.49 8.17
CA HIS A 87 -24.71 8.35 7.95
C HIS A 87 -25.28 7.18 8.76
N VAL A 88 -24.57 6.05 8.75
CA VAL A 88 -24.94 4.87 9.55
C VAL A 88 -24.97 5.23 11.04
N ALA A 89 -23.94 5.87 11.56
CA ALA A 89 -23.86 6.26 12.98
C ALA A 89 -25.00 7.20 13.38
N ALA A 90 -25.30 8.22 12.57
CA ALA A 90 -26.38 9.17 12.83
C ALA A 90 -27.76 8.48 12.86
N VAL A 91 -28.03 7.61 11.88
CA VAL A 91 -29.30 6.87 11.79
C VAL A 91 -29.45 5.89 12.95
N LEU A 92 -28.42 5.11 13.26
CA LEU A 92 -28.46 4.17 14.39
C LEU A 92 -28.63 4.89 15.73
N GLY A 93 -27.94 6.02 15.93
CA GLY A 93 -28.09 6.86 17.12
C GLY A 93 -29.52 7.36 17.29
N THR A 94 -30.11 7.88 16.21
CA THR A 94 -31.49 8.39 16.19
C THR A 94 -32.50 7.28 16.48
N MET A 95 -32.38 6.12 15.82
CA MET A 95 -33.27 4.97 16.01
C MET A 95 -33.19 4.41 17.43
N ASN A 96 -31.99 4.41 18.04
CA ASN A 96 -31.81 4.01 19.43
C ASN A 96 -32.45 5.03 20.39
N GLY A 97 -32.28 6.33 20.14
CA GLY A 97 -32.91 7.40 20.92
C GLY A 97 -34.44 7.35 20.91
N LEU A 98 -35.03 6.98 19.76
CA LEU A 98 -36.47 6.73 19.62
C LEU A 98 -36.94 5.42 20.27
N GLY A 99 -36.03 4.59 20.78
CA GLY A 99 -36.37 3.32 21.41
C GLY A 99 -36.89 2.26 20.42
N LEU A 100 -36.59 2.37 19.12
CA LEU A 100 -37.14 1.49 18.09
C LEU A 100 -36.85 0.00 18.36
N ARG A 101 -35.70 -0.31 18.97
CA ARG A 101 -35.38 -1.68 19.40
C ARG A 101 -36.45 -2.26 20.34
N ARG A 102 -36.99 -1.45 21.25
CA ARG A 102 -38.03 -1.86 22.21
C ARG A 102 -39.37 -2.10 21.52
N VAL A 103 -39.69 -1.31 20.48
CA VAL A 103 -40.89 -1.46 19.66
C VAL A 103 -40.85 -2.76 18.85
N LEU A 104 -39.69 -3.10 18.28
CA LEU A 104 -39.51 -4.33 17.51
C LEU A 104 -39.48 -5.61 18.37
N GLY A 105 -39.15 -5.49 19.65
CA GLY A 105 -39.19 -6.62 20.58
C GLY A 105 -38.33 -6.42 21.82
N ARG A 106 -38.76 -6.96 22.96
CA ARG A 106 -38.04 -6.82 24.24
C ARG A 106 -36.74 -7.63 24.29
N LYS A 107 -36.69 -8.81 23.68
CA LYS A 107 -35.51 -9.68 23.66
C LYS A 107 -34.59 -9.39 22.50
N ALA A 108 -33.29 -9.60 22.72
CA ALA A 108 -32.31 -9.59 21.65
C ALA A 108 -32.39 -10.89 20.86
N GLU A 109 -32.86 -10.76 19.62
CA GLU A 109 -33.10 -11.88 18.72
C GLU A 109 -32.66 -11.48 17.32
N ARG A 110 -32.13 -12.45 16.56
CA ARG A 110 -31.62 -12.23 15.21
C ARG A 110 -32.62 -11.52 14.31
N MET A 111 -33.89 -11.91 14.38
CA MET A 111 -34.95 -11.32 13.54
C MET A 111 -35.19 -9.83 13.86
N ARG A 112 -35.13 -9.45 15.14
CA ARG A 112 -35.25 -8.06 15.57
C ARG A 112 -34.08 -7.22 15.05
N ASP A 113 -32.87 -7.74 15.17
CA ASP A 113 -31.68 -7.01 14.71
C ASP A 113 -31.63 -6.91 13.18
N LEU A 114 -32.10 -7.92 12.44
CA LEU A 114 -32.29 -7.86 10.99
C LEU A 114 -33.36 -6.83 10.60
N ALA A 115 -34.50 -6.79 11.30
CA ALA A 115 -35.53 -5.78 11.04
C ALA A 115 -35.00 -4.36 11.33
N PHE A 116 -34.29 -4.19 12.43
CA PHE A 116 -33.65 -2.92 12.78
C PHE A 116 -32.64 -2.48 11.71
N ALA A 117 -31.77 -3.38 11.26
CA ALA A 117 -30.83 -3.12 10.18
C ALA A 117 -31.53 -2.80 8.84
N ALA A 118 -32.63 -3.50 8.52
CA ALA A 118 -33.40 -3.25 7.30
C ALA A 118 -34.05 -1.86 7.30
N VAL A 119 -34.52 -1.38 8.46
CA VAL A 119 -35.02 -0.01 8.62
C VAL A 119 -33.89 1.01 8.45
N ALA A 120 -32.74 0.79 9.09
CA ALA A 120 -31.59 1.68 8.95
C ALA A 120 -31.12 1.76 7.49
N ALA A 121 -30.99 0.63 6.81
CA ALA A 121 -30.61 0.57 5.40
C ALA A 121 -31.62 1.32 4.51
N ARG A 122 -32.92 1.22 4.81
CA ARG A 122 -33.98 1.94 4.09
C ARG A 122 -33.89 3.45 4.27
N ILE A 123 -33.49 3.94 5.44
CA ILE A 123 -33.31 5.37 5.72
C ILE A 123 -32.07 5.91 4.98
N ILE A 124 -30.98 5.14 4.97
CA ILE A 124 -29.70 5.58 4.39
C ILE A 124 -29.73 5.54 2.86
N ALA A 125 -30.22 4.45 2.28
CA ALA A 125 -30.25 4.24 0.84
C ALA A 125 -31.54 3.48 0.47
N PRO A 126 -32.65 4.20 0.23
CA PRO A 126 -33.93 3.59 -0.08
C PRO A 126 -33.86 2.70 -1.33
N ALA A 127 -34.06 1.39 -1.17
CA ALA A 127 -34.01 0.41 -2.27
C ALA A 127 -34.90 -0.81 -2.00
N SER A 128 -35.06 -1.71 -2.97
CA SER A 128 -35.76 -2.97 -2.76
C SER A 128 -35.01 -3.87 -1.76
N LYS A 129 -35.71 -4.81 -1.09
CA LYS A 129 -35.06 -5.73 -0.13
C LYS A 129 -33.93 -6.54 -0.78
N LEU A 130 -34.11 -6.95 -2.05
CA LEU A 130 -33.11 -7.67 -2.82
C LEU A 130 -31.88 -6.78 -3.11
N ALA A 131 -32.09 -5.52 -3.48
CA ALA A 131 -31.00 -4.57 -3.73
C ALA A 131 -30.19 -4.30 -2.46
N THR A 132 -30.85 -4.14 -1.31
CA THR A 132 -30.18 -4.01 -0.01
C THR A 132 -29.37 -5.26 0.34
N ALA A 133 -29.91 -6.46 0.09
CA ALA A 133 -29.19 -7.70 0.35
C ALA A 133 -27.92 -7.81 -0.52
N ARG A 134 -28.01 -7.48 -1.82
CA ARG A 134 -26.83 -7.43 -2.71
C ARG A 134 -25.80 -6.40 -2.24
N ALA A 135 -26.23 -5.21 -1.83
CA ALA A 135 -25.33 -4.16 -1.35
C ALA A 135 -24.58 -4.52 -0.05
N LEU A 136 -25.05 -5.54 0.69
CA LEU A 136 -24.42 -6.02 1.93
C LEU A 136 -23.70 -7.36 1.76
N ASP A 137 -23.82 -8.00 0.60
CA ASP A 137 -23.14 -9.25 0.28
C ASP A 137 -21.62 -9.01 0.12
N PRO A 138 -20.72 -9.79 0.73
CA PRO A 138 -19.29 -9.55 0.66
C PRO A 138 -18.73 -9.42 -0.76
N GLU A 139 -19.29 -10.16 -1.72
CA GLU A 139 -18.86 -10.17 -3.12
C GLU A 139 -19.38 -8.95 -3.90
N THR A 140 -20.53 -8.39 -3.50
CA THR A 140 -21.15 -7.24 -4.16
C THR A 140 -21.30 -6.01 -3.29
N ALA A 141 -20.66 -5.99 -2.12
CA ALA A 141 -20.73 -4.90 -1.16
C ALA A 141 -20.14 -3.65 -1.81
N SER A 142 -21.02 -2.70 -2.13
CA SER A 142 -20.70 -1.45 -2.83
C SER A 142 -20.32 -0.33 -1.86
#